data_AF-A0A845ZIK9-F1
#
_entry.id   AF-A0A845ZIK9-F1
#
_cell.length_a   1.000
_cell.length_b   1.000
_cell.length_c   1.000
_cell.angle_alpha   90.00
_cell.angle_beta   90.00
_cell.angle_gamma   90.00
#
_symmetry.space_group_name_H-M   'P 1'
#
loop_
_entity.id
_entity.type
_entity.pdbx_description
1 polymer ?
#
loop_
_entity_poly.entity_id
_entity_poly.type
_entity_poly.pdbx_seq_one_letter_code
_entity_poly.pdbx_strand_id
1 'polypeptide(L)' 'MTVDYDLIIIGSTPAGVYAAVAAAGLKARVALVDPQPGQTSWLGQGAIYTRVLSEIGRKLEQRHASAQ' A
#
# COMPACT_ATOMS: atom_id res chain seq x y z
N MET A 1 11.15 1.52 30.94
CA MET A 1 9.68 1.35 30.92
C MET A 1 9.32 0.58 29.66
N THR A 2 8.64 -0.55 29.77
CA THR A 2 8.12 -1.30 28.64
C THR A 2 6.77 -0.70 28.25
N VAL A 3 6.58 -0.41 26.96
CA VAL A 3 5.27 -0.03 26.45
C VAL A 3 4.56 -1.32 26.07
N ASP A 4 3.50 -1.67 26.78
CA ASP A 4 2.73 -2.88 26.47
C ASP A 4 1.91 -2.66 25.20
N TYR A 5 2.01 -3.62 24.28
CA TYR A 5 1.21 -3.67 23.06
C TYR A 5 0.55 -5.05 22.98
N ASP A 6 -0.68 -5.08 22.49
CA ASP A 6 -1.40 -6.34 22.26
C ASP A 6 -0.97 -6.98 20.93
N LEU A 7 -0.46 -6.17 20.00
CA LEU A 7 0.00 -6.60 18.70
C LEU A 7 1.12 -5.68 18.18
N ILE A 8 2.18 -6.30 17.63
CA ILE A 8 3.24 -5.61 16.90
C ILE A 8 3.21 -6.10 15.46
N ILE A 9 3.13 -5.16 14.52
CA ILE A 9 3.14 -5.41 13.08
C ILE A 9 4.41 -4.80 12.51
N ILE A 10 5.18 -5.59 11.76
CA ILE A 10 6.41 -5.15 11.11
C ILE A 10 6.17 -5.09 9.60
N GLY A 11 6.36 -3.90 9.03
CA GLY A 11 6.17 -3.61 7.61
C GLY A 11 4.87 -2.86 7.31
N SER A 12 4.98 -1.73 6.62
CA SER A 12 3.87 -0.83 6.24
C SER A 12 3.16 -1.25 4.93
N THR A 13 3.16 -2.54 4.61
CA THR A 13 2.48 -3.04 3.41
C THR A 13 0.96 -2.81 3.51
N PRO A 14 0.20 -2.84 2.40
CA PRO A 14 -1.26 -2.74 2.46
C PRO A 14 -1.89 -3.74 3.44
N ALA A 15 -1.34 -4.96 3.50
CA ALA A 15 -1.78 -5.98 4.47
C ALA A 15 -1.44 -5.59 5.91
N GLY A 16 -0.23 -5.07 6.17
CA GLY A 16 0.19 -4.62 7.50
C GLY A 16 -0.64 -3.45 8.02
N VAL A 17 -0.91 -2.46 7.16
CA VAL A 17 -1.78 -1.32 7.48
C VAL A 17 -3.21 -1.79 7.72
N TYR A 18 -3.74 -2.65 6.86
CA TYR A 18 -5.09 -3.19 7.03
C TYR A 18 -5.23 -3.95 8.37
N ALA A 19 -4.28 -4.82 8.68
CA ALA A 19 -4.25 -5.56 9.95
C ALA A 19 -4.17 -4.63 11.16
N ALA A 20 -3.35 -3.56 11.08
CA ALA A 20 -3.23 -2.57 12.14
C ALA A 20 -4.56 -1.85 12.40
N VAL A 21 -5.24 -1.41 11.32
CA VAL A 21 -6.55 -0.74 11.40
C VAL A 21 -7.61 -1.68 11.96
N ALA A 22 -7.64 -2.94 11.49
CA ALA A 22 -8.59 -3.94 11.97
C ALA A 22 -8.40 -4.22 13.47
N ALA A 23 -7.16 -4.44 13.92
CA ALA A 23 -6.85 -4.68 15.33
C ALA A 23 -7.15 -3.45 16.21
N ALA A 24 -6.84 -2.25 15.73
CA ALA A 24 -7.20 -1.01 16.42
C ALA A 24 -8.73 -0.83 16.55
N GLY A 25 -9.51 -1.26 15.53
CA GLY A 25 -10.97 -1.30 15.59
C GLY A 25 -11.51 -2.23 16.68
N LEU A 26 -10.75 -3.25 17.06
CA LEU A 26 -11.02 -4.14 18.20
C LEU A 26 -10.50 -3.59 19.53
N LYS A 27 -10.06 -2.32 19.55
CA LYS A 27 -9.47 -1.62 20.71
C LYS A 27 -8.11 -2.18 21.18
N ALA A 28 -7.40 -2.91 20.33
CA ALA A 28 -6.04 -3.37 20.63
C ALA A 28 -5.03 -2.20 20.58
N ARG A 29 -4.04 -2.22 21.46
CA ARG A 29 -2.87 -1.33 21.41
C ARG A 29 -1.87 -1.89 20.40
N VAL A 30 -1.84 -1.29 19.22
CA VAL A 30 -1.03 -1.79 18.10
C VAL A 30 0.21 -0.92 17.88
N ALA A 31 1.36 -1.57 17.75
CA ALA A 31 2.58 -0.93 17.23
C ALA A 31 2.78 -1.35 15.77
N LEU A 32 2.70 -0.41 14.83
CA LEU A 32 3.07 -0.63 13.43
C LEU A 32 4.46 -0.05 13.19
N VAL A 33 5.44 -0.92 12.94
CA VAL A 33 6.83 -0.54 12.73
C VAL A 33 7.17 -0.67 11.25
N ASP A 34 7.55 0.44 10.64
CA ASP A 34 8.16 0.43 9.31
C ASP A 34 9.69 0.51 9.46
N PRO A 35 10.45 -0.56 9.19
CA PRO A 35 11.90 -0.55 9.32
C PRO A 35 12.57 0.29 8.22
N GLN A 36 11.86 0.66 7.16
CA GLN A 36 12.41 1.44 6.06
C GLN A 36 11.37 2.41 5.49
N PRO A 37 11.01 3.46 6.27
CA PRO A 37 10.01 4.42 5.86
C PRO A 37 10.45 5.08 4.54
N GLY A 38 9.74 4.75 3.46
CA GLY A 38 9.98 5.28 2.11
C GLY A 38 10.62 4.32 1.09
N GLN A 39 11.20 3.18 1.51
CA GLN A 39 11.79 2.20 0.58
C GLN A 39 10.83 1.04 0.27
N THR A 40 9.95 0.68 1.22
CA THR A 40 8.86 -0.28 0.99
C THR A 40 7.58 0.44 0.60
N SER A 41 7.69 1.40 -0.30
CA SER A 41 6.48 1.95 -0.86
C SER A 41 5.94 0.95 -1.88
N TRP A 42 5.19 -0.05 -1.39
CA TRP A 42 4.29 -0.84 -2.24
C TRP A 42 3.27 0.07 -2.97
N LEU A 43 3.11 1.30 -2.45
CA LEU A 43 2.39 2.42 -3.06
C LEU A 43 3.29 3.42 -3.81
N GLY A 44 4.62 3.31 -3.74
CA GLY A 44 5.52 4.36 -4.20
C GLY A 44 6.37 3.88 -5.35
N GLN A 45 6.30 4.71 -6.39
CA GLN A 45 7.07 4.61 -7.61
C GLN A 45 6.77 3.41 -8.54
N GLY A 46 6.51 2.20 -8.04
CA GLY A 46 6.21 1.05 -8.88
C GLY A 46 4.73 0.98 -9.30
N ALA A 47 3.87 0.57 -8.37
CA ALA A 47 2.49 0.18 -8.69
C ALA A 47 1.59 1.32 -9.19
N ILE A 48 1.72 2.53 -8.61
CA ILE A 48 0.92 3.69 -9.05
C ILE A 48 1.36 4.13 -10.46
N TYR A 49 2.66 4.18 -10.74
CA TYR A 49 3.16 4.57 -12.06
C TYR A 49 2.82 3.52 -13.11
N THR A 50 2.98 2.23 -12.82
CA THR A 50 2.59 1.18 -13.75
C THR A 50 1.10 1.25 -14.10
N ARG A 51 0.24 1.49 -13.12
CA ARG A 51 -1.22 1.57 -13.36
C ARG A 51 -1.61 2.81 -14.16
N VAL A 52 -1.00 3.96 -13.89
CA VAL A 52 -1.24 5.20 -14.68
C VAL A 52 -0.71 5.03 -16.09
N LEU A 53 0.52 4.51 -16.25
CA LEU A 53 1.14 4.28 -17.54
C LEU A 53 0.36 3.26 -18.39
N SER A 54 -0.12 2.17 -17.77
CA SER A 54 -0.93 1.17 -18.47
C SER A 54 -2.28 1.73 -18.92
N GLU A 55 -2.91 2.59 -18.12
CA GLU A 55 -4.19 3.20 -18.49
C GLU A 55 -4.03 4.18 -19.67
N ILE A 56 -2.93 4.94 -19.69
CA ILE A 56 -2.57 5.80 -20.82
C ILE A 56 -2.34 4.96 -22.08
N GLY A 57 -1.53 3.90 -21.99
CA GLY A 57 -1.28 2.99 -23.12
C GLY A 57 -2.58 2.39 -23.67
N ARG A 58 -3.44 1.88 -22.78
CA ARG A 58 -4.73 1.28 -23.16
C ARG A 58 -5.65 2.26 -23.89
N LYS A 59 -5.68 3.54 -23.48
CA LYS A 59 -6.46 4.58 -24.16
C LYS A 59 -5.90 4.95 -25.54
N LEU A 60 -4.58 4.90 -25.73
CA LEU A 60 -3.95 5.16 -27.02
C LEU A 60 -4.21 4.04 -28.03
N GLU A 61 -4.13 2.78 -27.59
CA GLU A 61 -4.48 1.61 -28.41
C GLU A 61 -5.94 1.64 -28.86
N GLN A 62 -6.86 1.99 -27.96
CA GLN A 62 -8.29 2.11 -28.30
C GLN A 62 -8.55 3.18 -29.36
N ARG A 63 -7.85 4.32 -29.30
CA ARG A 63 -7.96 5.38 -30.33
C ARG A 63 -7.38 4.95 -31.68
N HIS A 64 -6.30 4.18 -31.67
CA HIS A 64 -5.73 3.64 -32.91
C HIS A 64 -6.65 2.59 -33.54
N ALA A 65 -7.27 1.73 -32.73
CA ALA A 65 -8.20 0.70 -33.18
C ALA A 65 -9.59 1.24 -33.62
N SER A 66 -9.94 2.46 -33.26
CA SER A 66 -11.19 3.13 -33.67
C SER A 66 -11.01 4.15 -34.81
N ALA A 67 -9.77 4.34 -35.29
CA ALA A 67 -9.43 5.17 -36.45
C ALA A 67 -9.13 4.34 -37.73
N GLN A 68 -9.23 3.01 -37.65
CA GLN A 68 -9.15 2.06 -38.76
C GLN A 68 -10.54 1.48 -39.05
#